data_AF-A0AA45RP22-F1
#
_entry.id   AF-A0AA45RP22-F1
#
_cell.length_a   1.000
_cell.length_b   1.000
_cell.length_c   1.000
_cell.angle_alpha   90.00
_cell.angle_beta   90.00
_cell.angle_gamma   90.00
#
_symmetry.space_group_name_H-M   'P 1'
#
loop_
_entity.id
_entity.type
_entity.pdbx_description
1 polymer ?
#
loop_
_entity_poly.entity_id
_entity_poly.type
_entity_poly.pdbx_seq_one_letter_code
_entity_poly.pdbx_strand_id
1 'polypeptide(L)' 'METAVVADSANEQLAQLLEAYSEGRLGRRELEQSTGLCFGEILNRLARSGLPLPRVDTLAHFNQAQRDLFERVFG' A
#
# COMPACT_ATOMS: atom_id res chain seq x y z
N MET A 1 -14.00 -6.25 30.41
CA MET A 1 -12.59 -6.30 29.93
C MET A 1 -12.46 -6.90 28.53
N GLU A 2 -13.48 -7.59 28.00
CA GLU A 2 -13.44 -8.23 26.67
C GLU A 2 -13.39 -7.26 25.48
N THR A 3 -13.98 -6.07 25.59
CA THR A 3 -14.09 -5.10 24.48
C THR A 3 -12.80 -4.36 24.16
N ALA A 4 -11.90 -4.20 25.14
CA ALA A 4 -10.63 -3.50 24.97
C ALA A 4 -9.62 -4.34 24.17
N VAL A 5 -9.58 -5.66 24.42
CA VAL A 5 -8.65 -6.59 23.76
C VAL A 5 -8.99 -6.74 22.27
N VAL A 6 -10.28 -6.79 21.94
CA VAL A 6 -10.74 -6.90 20.54
C VAL A 6 -10.40 -5.63 19.74
N ALA A 7 -10.57 -4.45 20.33
CA ALA A 7 -10.23 -3.19 19.68
C ALA A 7 -8.72 -3.06 19.40
N ASP A 8 -7.88 -3.57 20.30
CA ASP A 8 -6.43 -3.55 20.16
C ASP A 8 -5.98 -4.47 19.02
N SER A 9 -6.50 -5.71 18.97
CA SER A 9 -6.20 -6.67 17.91
C SER A 9 -6.62 -6.21 16.51
N ALA A 10 -7.77 -5.53 16.39
CA ALA A 10 -8.22 -4.98 15.12
C ALA A 10 -7.32 -3.83 14.63
N ASN A 11 -6.78 -3.05 15.56
CA ASN A 11 -5.88 -1.94 15.26
C ASN A 11 -4.49 -2.46 14.82
N GLU A 12 -3.99 -3.52 15.46
CA GLU A 12 -2.78 -4.23 15.04
C GLU A 12 -2.93 -4.83 13.64
N GLN A 13 -4.06 -5.48 13.37
CA GLN A 13 -4.34 -6.08 12.07
C GLN A 13 -4.43 -5.03 10.95
N LEU A 14 -5.05 -3.87 11.23
CA LEU A 14 -5.06 -2.74 10.30
C LEU A 14 -3.64 -2.22 10.03
N ALA A 15 -2.80 -2.09 11.05
CA ALA A 15 -1.43 -1.63 10.89
C ALA A 15 -0.62 -2.56 9.95
N GLN A 16 -0.75 -3.87 10.14
CA GLN A 16 -0.10 -4.87 9.26
C GLN A 16 -0.56 -4.77 7.81
N LEU A 17 -1.87 -4.56 7.58
CA LEU A 17 -2.41 -4.41 6.22
C LEU A 17 -1.91 -3.13 5.54
N LEU A 18 -1.80 -2.02 6.29
CA LEU A 18 -1.27 -0.76 5.76
C LEU A 18 0.22 -0.85 5.43
N GLU A 19 1.00 -1.57 6.24
CA GLU A 19 2.43 -1.83 5.99
C GLU A 19 2.61 -2.71 4.75
N ALA A 20 1.86 -3.80 4.62
CA ALA A 20 1.87 -4.66 3.44
C ALA A 20 1.50 -3.88 2.16
N TYR A 21 0.54 -2.97 2.23
CA TYR A 21 0.19 -2.07 1.12
C TYR A 21 1.32 -1.09 0.81
N SER A 22 1.93 -0.47 1.83
CA SER A 22 3.04 0.47 1.67
C SER A 22 4.25 -0.16 0.96
N GLU A 23 4.53 -1.42 1.25
CA GLU A 23 5.59 -2.21 0.63
C GLU A 23 5.21 -2.75 -0.76
N GLY A 24 3.98 -2.53 -1.23
CA GLY A 24 3.50 -3.06 -2.51
C GLY A 24 3.18 -4.55 -2.51
N ARG A 25 3.13 -5.20 -1.34
CA ARG A 25 2.73 -6.62 -1.18
C ARG A 25 1.21 -6.82 -1.22
N LEU A 26 0.43 -5.76 -1.07
CA LEU A 26 -1.03 -5.77 -1.09
C LEU A 26 -1.55 -4.73 -2.08
N GLY A 27 -2.53 -5.10 -2.91
CA GLY A 27 -3.15 -4.17 -3.85
C GLY A 27 -4.18 -3.24 -3.17
N ARG A 28 -4.41 -2.05 -3.74
CA ARG A 28 -5.41 -1.09 -3.23
C ARG A 28 -6.78 -1.73 -3.03
N ARG A 29 -7.26 -2.45 -4.04
CA ARG A 29 -8.61 -3.05 -4.02
C ARG A 29 -8.74 -4.12 -2.93
N GLU A 30 -7.71 -4.91 -2.71
CA GLU A 30 -7.67 -5.94 -1.67
C GLU A 30 -7.65 -5.31 -0.27
N LEU A 31 -6.92 -4.21 -0.11
CA LEU A 31 -6.90 -3.44 1.13
C LEU A 31 -8.27 -2.82 1.44
N GLU A 32 -8.92 -2.19 0.45
CA GLU A 32 -10.27 -1.61 0.61
C GLU A 32 -11.29 -2.69 1.02
N GLN A 33 -11.22 -3.89 0.41
CA GLN A 33 -12.10 -5.02 0.76
C GLN A 33 -11.81 -5.59 2.15
N SER A 34 -10.54 -5.65 2.57
CA SER A 34 -10.15 -6.23 3.86
C SER A 34 -10.41 -5.29 5.04
N THR A 35 -10.32 -3.98 4.81
CA THR A 35 -10.45 -2.96 5.87
C THR A 35 -11.80 -2.24 5.87
N GLY A 36 -12.54 -2.29 4.77
CA GLY A 36 -13.74 -1.49 4.55
C GLY A 36 -13.47 0.01 4.37
N LEU A 37 -12.21 0.44 4.40
CA LEU A 37 -11.82 1.84 4.24
C LEU A 37 -11.86 2.23 2.76
N CYS A 38 -12.29 3.46 2.49
CA CYS A 38 -12.11 4.04 1.16
C CYS A 38 -10.66 4.51 0.96
N PHE A 39 -10.28 4.73 -0.31
CA PHE A 39 -8.92 5.14 -0.64
C PHE A 39 -8.44 6.40 0.11
N GLY A 40 -9.30 7.42 0.26
CA GLY A 40 -8.95 8.63 1.01
C GLY A 40 -8.65 8.37 2.49
N GLU A 41 -9.34 7.43 3.12
CA GLU A 41 -9.08 7.03 4.50
C GLU A 41 -7.78 6.25 4.63
N ILE A 42 -7.49 5.37 3.66
CA ILE A 42 -6.21 4.65 3.56
C ILE A 42 -5.05 5.66 3.48
N LEU A 43 -5.15 6.66 2.60
CA LEU A 43 -4.13 7.71 2.46
C LEU A 43 -3.90 8.47 3.78
N ASN A 44 -4.98 8.86 4.46
CA ASN A 44 -4.89 9.53 5.76
C ASN A 44 -4.23 8.63 6.83
N ARG A 45 -4.54 7.33 6.84
CA ARG A 45 -3.95 6.37 7.78
C ARG A 45 -2.46 6.15 7.52
N LEU A 46 -2.05 6.03 6.27
CA LEU A 46 -0.64 5.93 5.88
C LEU A 46 0.13 7.18 6.33
N ALA A 47 -0.40 8.37 6.05
CA ALA A 47 0.23 9.63 6.45
C ALA A 47 0.39 9.74 7.98
N ARG A 48 -0.64 9.37 8.75
CA ARG A 48 -0.58 9.34 10.22
C ARG A 48 0.43 8.33 10.78
N SER A 49 0.67 7.25 10.05
CA SER A 49 1.58 6.17 10.45
C SER A 49 2.99 6.36 9.91
N GLY A 50 3.27 7.43 9.16
CA GLY A 50 4.56 7.67 8.52
C GLY A 50 4.90 6.66 7.42
N LEU A 51 3.92 5.93 6.90
CA LEU A 51 4.12 4.92 5.87
C LEU A 51 4.11 5.57 4.47
N PRO A 52 5.09 5.25 3.60
CA PRO A 52 5.10 5.76 2.24
C PRO A 52 3.98 5.13 1.39
N LEU A 53 3.66 5.79 0.27
CA LEU A 53 2.82 5.17 -0.74
C LEU A 53 3.60 4.07 -1.46
N PRO A 54 2.94 2.97 -1.86
CA PRO A 54 3.57 1.94 -2.66
C PRO A 54 4.15 2.55 -3.93
N ARG A 55 5.42 2.23 -4.19
CA ARG A 55 6.05 2.55 -5.45
C ARG A 55 5.58 1.53 -6.47
N VAL A 56 4.86 2.01 -7.48
CA VAL A 56 4.55 1.18 -8.64
C VAL A 56 5.82 1.09 -9.48
N ASP A 57 6.45 -0.08 -9.49
CA ASP A 57 7.52 -0.36 -10.45
C ASP A 57 6.91 -0.51 -11.85
N THR A 58 6.90 0.61 -12.57
CA THR A 58 6.37 0.64 -13.94
C THR A 58 7.32 -0.04 -14.94
N LEU A 59 8.61 -0.20 -14.61
CA LEU A 59 9.61 -0.81 -15.49
C LEU A 59 9.28 -2.29 -15.74
N ALA A 60 8.68 -2.96 -14.76
CA ALA A 60 8.21 -4.35 -14.90
C ALA A 60 7.23 -4.53 -16.07
N HIS A 61 6.47 -3.49 -16.43
CA HIS A 61 5.48 -3.51 -17.50
C HIS A 61 5.96 -2.94 -18.82
N PHE A 62 7.20 -2.42 -18.88
CA PHE A 62 7.73 -1.86 -20.10
C PHE A 62 7.99 -2.96 -21.13
N ASN A 63 7.51 -2.75 -22.35
CA ASN A 63 7.98 -3.52 -23.50
C ASN A 63 9.44 -3.12 -23.85
N GLN A 64 10.09 -3.88 -24.75
CA GLN A 64 11.50 -3.66 -25.05
C GLN A 64 11.80 -2.22 -25.52
N ALA A 65 10.97 -1.66 -26.41
CA ALA A 65 11.17 -0.28 -26.91
C ALA A 65 11.04 0.78 -25.79
N GLN A 66 10.15 0.57 -24.82
CA GLN A 66 10.00 1.45 -23.66
C GLN A 66 11.20 1.34 -22.70
N ARG A 67 11.75 0.14 -22.50
CA ARG A 67 12.97 -0.07 -21.71
C ARG A 67 14.17 0.63 -22.34
N ASP A 68 14.37 0.44 -23.64
CA ASP A 68 15.46 1.05 -24.40
C ASP A 68 15.36 2.59 -24.37
N LEU A 69 14.14 3.14 -24.47
CA LEU A 69 13.91 4.58 -24.36
C LEU A 69 14.22 5.10 -22.95
N PHE A 70 13.79 4.40 -21.92
CA PHE A 70 14.01 4.78 -20.53
C PHE A 70 15.51 4.84 -20.21
N GLU A 71 16.25 3.79 -20.57
CA GLU A 71 17.71 3.73 -20.38
C GLU A 71 18.41 4.87 -21.09
N ARG A 72 18.01 5.20 -22.33
CA ARG A 72 18.64 6.29 -23.08
C ARG A 72 18.45 7.68 -22.44
N VAL A 73 17.36 7.89 -21.71
CA VAL A 73 17.01 9.22 -21.15
C VAL A 73 17.46 9.36 -19.70
N PHE A 74 17.42 8.27 -18.92
CA PHE A 74 17.62 8.30 -17.47
C PHE A 74 18.73 7.36 -16.95
N GLY A 75 19.29 6.50 -17.81
CA GLY A 75 20.40 5.60 -17.49
C GLY A 75 21.76 6.27 -17.50
#